data_AF-A0A8S3DYU5-F1
#
_entry.id   AF-A0A8S3DYU5-F1
#
_cell.length_a   1.000
_cell.length_b   1.000
_cell.length_c   1.000
_cell.angle_alpha   90.00
_cell.angle_beta   90.00
_cell.angle_gamma   90.00
#
_symmetry.space_group_name_H-M   'P 1'
#
loop_
_entity.id
_entity.type
_entity.pdbx_description
1 polymer ?
#
loop_
_entity_poly.entity_id
_entity_poly.type
_entity_poly.pdbx_seq_one_letter_code
_entity_poly.pdbx_strand_id
1 'polypeptide(L)'
;RPEIFQQHPFLKRLNDFNNSLSQNPDSTNENFLHRFLDNLLSNLPIAKSRYRYQEDVLDFALCLFILAGRKAYEFLRINIPGSLPSLTTIQTKLAKEGLRAVEGEFRYNDMIKYMSTVNSKFAFCAEDRTTAERKIIYDTRSNSFVGFSPPLDEYGMPRMKYFQTDSIEDLQCWFEQEDISKLLNLYMIQPINSNDQKISPYALAGYGTNWKYTSFDIIRRWLKVFEESSSQGIRIIGYSTDADAKYLLGMRLVSGFFATLLNSPISKHSLLLTIDIPKSWSWFFLPRQQLFLCMQDAIHICTKLRNRLLSTSAVIMMGDGLVSIDYLLELIELRSKFNHNLVKSDICPHDKQNYRSCEKLCAAIECLQ
;
A
#
# COMPACT_ATOMS: atom_id res chain seq x y z
N ARG A 1 -25.24 45.25 8.20
CA ARG A 1 -24.01 44.39 8.08
C ARG A 1 -23.70 43.55 9.34
N PRO A 2 -23.93 44.02 10.59
CA PRO A 2 -23.99 43.16 11.78
C PRO A 2 -25.26 42.29 11.87
N GLU A 3 -26.27 42.59 11.05
CA GLU A 3 -27.61 42.01 11.16
C GLU A 3 -27.68 40.51 10.83
N ILE A 4 -26.79 39.96 9.98
CA ILE A 4 -26.80 38.52 9.64
C ILE A 4 -26.52 37.66 10.88
N PHE A 5 -25.60 38.10 11.74
CA PHE A 5 -25.26 37.41 12.97
C PHE A 5 -26.35 37.57 14.04
N GLN A 6 -27.14 38.64 14.01
CA GLN A 6 -28.25 38.86 14.93
C GLN A 6 -29.52 38.10 14.54
N GLN A 7 -29.72 37.80 13.25
CA GLN A 7 -30.90 37.11 12.73
C GLN A 7 -30.83 35.56 12.86
N HIS A 8 -29.64 34.99 13.03
CA HIS A 8 -29.47 33.54 13.20
C HIS A 8 -28.94 33.20 14.61
N PRO A 9 -29.78 32.63 15.51
CA PRO A 9 -29.41 32.33 16.90
C PRO A 9 -28.15 31.46 17.04
N PHE A 10 -27.93 30.55 16.10
CA PHE A 10 -26.74 29.70 16.05
C PHE A 10 -25.48 30.52 15.74
N LEU A 11 -25.51 31.37 14.71
CA LEU A 11 -24.37 32.20 14.32
C LEU A 11 -24.00 33.21 15.41
N LYS A 12 -25.00 33.73 16.14
CA LYS A 12 -24.77 34.57 17.32
C LYS A 12 -23.99 33.82 18.40
N ARG A 13 -24.46 32.63 18.81
CA ARG A 13 -23.76 31.80 19.81
C ARG A 13 -22.35 31.43 19.37
N LEU A 14 -22.15 31.20 18.09
CA LEU A 14 -20.86 30.84 17.49
C LEU A 14 -19.88 32.01 17.56
N ASN A 15 -20.35 33.22 17.26
CA ASN A 15 -19.58 34.46 17.41
C ASN A 15 -19.28 34.77 18.89
N ASP A 16 -20.26 34.61 19.78
CA ASP A 16 -20.10 34.81 21.23
C ASP A 16 -19.06 33.83 21.82
N PHE A 17 -19.09 32.57 21.37
CA PHE A 17 -18.10 31.54 21.72
C PHE A 17 -16.70 31.85 21.17
N ASN A 18 -16.61 32.35 19.93
CA ASN A 18 -15.32 32.75 19.37
C ASN A 18 -14.70 33.93 20.13
N ASN A 19 -15.53 34.89 20.53
CA ASN A 19 -15.09 36.04 21.33
C ASN A 19 -14.64 35.64 22.74
N SER A 20 -15.25 34.60 23.35
CA SER A 20 -14.81 34.10 24.66
C SER A 20 -13.49 33.34 24.59
N LEU A 21 -13.19 32.67 23.48
CA LEU A 21 -11.89 32.05 23.22
C LEU A 21 -10.77 33.09 23.12
N SER A 22 -11.02 34.24 22.50
CA SER A 22 -10.05 35.32 22.33
C SER A 22 -9.63 36.04 23.63
N GLN A 23 -10.39 35.88 24.72
CA GLN A 23 -10.13 36.56 26.00
C GLN A 23 -9.25 35.75 26.98
N ASN A 24 -8.75 34.57 26.58
CA ASN A 24 -7.94 33.69 27.43
C ASN A 24 -6.44 33.72 27.06
N PRO A 25 -5.60 34.48 27.79
CA PRO A 25 -4.22 34.80 27.39
C PRO A 25 -3.20 33.66 27.53
N ASP A 26 -3.55 32.54 28.17
CA ASP A 26 -2.67 31.36 28.31
C ASP A 26 -2.65 30.42 27.08
N SER A 27 -3.36 30.79 26.00
CA SER A 27 -3.42 30.02 24.76
C SER A 27 -2.37 30.48 23.74
N THR A 28 -1.09 30.38 24.08
CA THR A 28 0.01 30.54 23.10
C THR A 28 0.02 29.44 22.01
N ASN A 29 -0.92 28.50 22.05
CA ASN A 29 -1.27 27.69 20.89
C ASN A 29 -2.52 28.28 20.24
N GLU A 30 -2.31 28.99 19.14
CA GLU A 30 -3.32 29.37 18.15
C GLU A 30 -4.21 28.15 17.80
N ASN A 31 -5.29 27.96 18.54
CA ASN A 31 -6.15 26.78 18.43
C ASN A 31 -6.76 26.75 17.02
N PHE A 32 -6.53 25.69 16.25
CA PHE A 32 -7.11 25.51 14.91
C PHE A 32 -8.62 25.81 14.90
N LEU A 33 -9.33 25.48 15.98
CA LEU A 33 -10.74 25.80 16.14
C LEU A 33 -11.03 27.30 16.00
N HIS A 34 -10.22 28.16 16.61
CA HIS A 34 -10.37 29.61 16.53
C HIS A 34 -10.19 30.11 15.09
N ARG A 35 -9.11 29.66 14.41
CA ARG A 35 -8.86 30.01 13.00
C ARG A 35 -9.96 29.50 12.06
N PHE A 36 -10.49 28.30 12.32
CA PHE A 36 -11.60 27.73 11.58
C PHE A 36 -12.88 28.56 11.75
N LEU A 37 -13.19 28.97 12.99
CA LEU A 37 -14.33 29.82 13.30
C LEU A 37 -14.17 31.21 12.67
N ASP A 38 -12.99 31.82 12.76
CA ASP A 38 -12.67 33.09 12.11
C ASP A 38 -12.85 33.00 10.59
N ASN A 39 -12.36 31.92 9.98
CA ASN A 39 -12.53 31.70 8.54
C ASN A 39 -14.01 31.62 8.15
N LEU A 40 -14.80 30.84 8.89
CA LEU A 40 -16.25 30.75 8.73
C LEU A 40 -16.93 32.12 8.87
N LEU A 41 -16.67 32.84 9.97
CA LEU A 41 -17.26 34.15 10.26
C LEU A 41 -16.89 35.19 9.19
N SER A 42 -15.68 35.13 8.64
CA SER A 42 -15.24 36.00 7.56
C SER A 42 -15.92 35.71 6.21
N ASN A 43 -16.30 34.44 5.97
CA ASN A 43 -16.92 33.99 4.73
C ASN A 43 -18.44 34.17 4.73
N LEU A 44 -19.12 34.02 5.87
CA LEU A 44 -20.57 34.17 5.98
C LEU A 44 -21.17 35.45 5.38
N PRO A 45 -20.57 36.65 5.53
CA PRO A 45 -21.16 37.89 5.01
C PRO A 45 -20.90 38.13 3.51
N ILE A 46 -20.03 37.35 2.87
CA ILE A 46 -19.66 37.54 1.46
C ILE A 46 -20.36 36.54 0.54
N ALA A 47 -20.40 36.84 -0.76
CA ALA A 47 -20.97 35.92 -1.73
C ALA A 47 -20.15 34.62 -1.82
N LYS A 48 -20.81 33.47 -2.03
CA LYS A 48 -20.18 32.13 -2.13
C LYS A 48 -19.01 32.08 -3.12
N SER A 49 -19.06 32.84 -4.22
CA SER A 49 -17.99 32.92 -5.22
C SER A 49 -16.71 33.61 -4.72
N ARG A 50 -16.77 34.28 -3.57
CA ARG A 50 -15.66 35.04 -2.97
C ARG A 50 -15.12 34.44 -1.69
N TYR A 51 -15.59 33.27 -1.29
CA TYR A 51 -15.09 32.59 -0.08
C TYR A 51 -13.58 32.36 -0.18
N ARG A 52 -12.88 32.65 0.91
CA ARG A 52 -11.43 32.47 1.03
C ARG A 52 -11.12 31.62 2.25
N TYR A 53 -10.26 30.64 2.07
CA TYR A 53 -9.88 29.68 3.10
C TYR A 53 -8.41 29.86 3.43
N GLN A 54 -8.10 29.85 4.73
CA GLN A 54 -6.71 29.76 5.20
C GLN A 54 -6.15 28.35 4.92
N GLU A 55 -4.82 28.22 4.89
CA GLU A 55 -4.15 26.99 4.45
C GLU A 55 -4.43 25.80 5.38
N ASP A 56 -4.47 26.04 6.70
CA ASP A 56 -4.84 25.07 7.72
C ASP A 56 -6.28 24.56 7.57
N VAL A 57 -7.23 25.44 7.24
CA VAL A 57 -8.62 25.07 6.93
C VAL A 57 -8.67 24.22 5.65
N LEU A 58 -7.86 24.55 4.65
CA LEU A 58 -7.73 23.77 3.42
C LEU A 58 -7.15 22.38 3.68
N ASP A 59 -6.12 22.27 4.53
CA ASP A 59 -5.50 21.01 4.94
C ASP A 59 -6.47 20.15 5.75
N PHE A 60 -7.18 20.75 6.71
CA PHE A 60 -8.25 20.06 7.45
C PHE A 60 -9.35 19.55 6.53
N ALA A 61 -9.82 20.39 5.60
CA ALA A 61 -10.85 20.02 4.65
C ALA A 61 -10.39 18.89 3.72
N LEU A 62 -9.13 18.90 3.31
CA LEU A 62 -8.51 17.83 2.53
C LEU A 62 -8.46 16.51 3.32
N CYS A 63 -7.98 16.54 4.57
CA CYS A 63 -7.97 15.36 5.44
C CYS A 63 -9.39 14.82 5.67
N LEU A 64 -10.36 15.69 5.93
CA LEU A 64 -11.77 15.31 6.10
C LEU A 64 -12.32 14.66 4.83
N PHE A 65 -12.01 15.20 3.65
CA PHE A 65 -12.42 14.62 2.37
C PHE A 65 -11.82 13.22 2.15
N ILE A 66 -10.54 13.03 2.46
CA ILE A 66 -9.84 11.75 2.30
C ILE A 66 -10.37 10.69 3.29
N LEU A 67 -10.52 11.05 4.57
CA LEU A 67 -10.85 10.10 5.64
C LEU A 67 -12.35 9.82 5.74
N ALA A 68 -13.20 10.84 5.63
CA ALA A 68 -14.66 10.69 5.76
C ALA A 68 -15.34 10.40 4.40
N GLY A 69 -14.64 10.68 3.29
CA GLY A 69 -15.15 10.49 1.94
C GLY A 69 -16.07 11.61 1.45
N ARG A 70 -16.30 11.61 0.14
CA ARG A 70 -17.03 12.69 -0.57
C ARG A 70 -18.42 12.99 0.00
N LYS A 71 -19.19 11.96 0.37
CA LYS A 71 -20.57 12.14 0.84
C LYS A 71 -20.62 12.85 2.19
N ALA A 72 -19.81 12.44 3.15
CA ALA A 72 -19.73 13.06 4.46
C ALA A 72 -19.18 14.50 4.35
N TYR A 73 -18.16 14.69 3.53
CA TYR A 73 -17.61 16.01 3.25
C TYR A 73 -18.65 16.99 2.69
N GLU A 74 -19.38 16.60 1.64
CA GLU A 74 -20.41 17.45 1.04
C GLU A 74 -21.57 17.72 2.00
N PHE A 75 -21.96 16.73 2.81
CA PHE A 75 -22.98 16.91 3.84
C PHE A 75 -22.56 18.01 4.83
N LEU A 76 -21.34 17.97 5.36
CA LEU A 76 -20.84 18.99 6.28
C LEU A 76 -20.73 20.36 5.61
N ARG A 77 -20.18 20.41 4.38
CA ARG A 77 -20.01 21.65 3.62
C ARG A 77 -21.33 22.39 3.36
N ILE A 78 -22.39 21.65 3.03
CA ILE A 78 -23.71 22.23 2.73
C ILE A 78 -24.40 22.71 4.01
N ASN A 79 -24.25 21.97 5.11
CA ASN A 79 -24.90 22.30 6.39
C ASN A 79 -24.18 23.39 7.20
N ILE A 80 -22.90 23.67 6.89
CA ILE A 80 -22.14 24.74 7.54
C ILE A 80 -21.57 25.69 6.46
N PRO A 81 -22.40 26.56 5.85
CA PRO A 81 -21.99 27.40 4.73
C PRO A 81 -20.80 28.31 5.07
N GLY A 82 -19.77 28.31 4.22
CA GLY A 82 -18.58 29.16 4.39
C GLY A 82 -17.48 28.56 5.26
N SER A 83 -17.71 27.38 5.86
CA SER A 83 -16.70 26.69 6.67
C SER A 83 -15.74 25.81 5.85
N LEU A 84 -16.25 25.17 4.80
CA LEU A 84 -15.49 24.20 4.02
C LEU A 84 -15.45 24.57 2.54
N PRO A 85 -14.29 24.40 1.88
CA PRO A 85 -14.09 24.73 0.47
C PRO A 85 -14.89 23.83 -0.48
N SER A 86 -15.09 24.30 -1.71
CA SER A 86 -15.79 23.52 -2.74
C SER A 86 -15.00 22.28 -3.17
N LEU A 87 -15.66 21.29 -3.77
CA LEU A 87 -14.98 20.11 -4.33
C LEU A 87 -13.93 20.50 -5.38
N THR A 88 -14.21 21.53 -6.19
CA THR A 88 -13.25 22.03 -7.18
C THR A 88 -11.99 22.57 -6.49
N THR A 89 -12.15 23.32 -5.40
CA THR A 89 -11.03 23.82 -4.60
C THR A 89 -10.21 22.68 -3.99
N ILE A 90 -10.88 21.66 -3.44
CA ILE A 90 -10.22 20.45 -2.91
C ILE A 90 -9.46 19.71 -4.00
N GLN A 91 -10.06 19.52 -5.18
CA GLN A 91 -9.42 18.87 -6.32
C GLN A 91 -8.20 19.65 -6.83
N THR A 92 -8.29 20.99 -6.89
CA THR A 92 -7.16 21.84 -7.24
C THR A 92 -6.04 21.74 -6.21
N LYS A 93 -6.36 21.73 -4.90
CA LYS A 93 -5.37 21.52 -3.85
C LYS A 93 -4.72 20.14 -3.96
N LEU A 94 -5.50 19.07 -4.10
CA LEU A 94 -4.99 17.71 -4.36
C LEU A 94 -4.01 17.67 -5.54
N ALA A 95 -4.33 18.34 -6.64
CA ALA A 95 -3.47 18.42 -7.81
C ALA A 95 -2.20 19.24 -7.56
N LYS A 96 -2.26 20.30 -6.75
CA LYS A 96 -1.12 21.16 -6.39
C LYS A 96 -0.16 20.45 -5.44
N GLU A 97 -0.67 19.66 -4.49
CA GLU A 97 0.14 18.88 -3.53
C GLU A 97 0.89 17.69 -4.18
N GLY A 98 0.78 17.50 -5.50
CA GLY A 98 1.48 16.40 -6.18
C GLY A 98 0.99 15.02 -5.74
N LEU A 99 -0.24 14.92 -5.23
CA LEU A 99 -0.81 13.67 -4.74
C LEU A 99 -1.34 12.77 -5.87
N ARG A 100 -1.26 13.21 -7.12
CA ARG A 100 -1.68 12.42 -8.27
C ARG A 100 -0.57 11.45 -8.66
N ALA A 101 -0.83 10.16 -8.51
CA ALA A 101 0.03 9.12 -9.07
C ALA A 101 -0.13 9.06 -10.60
N VAL A 102 0.98 8.89 -11.31
CA VAL A 102 1.01 8.60 -12.75
C VAL A 102 1.32 7.12 -12.94
N GLU A 103 0.64 6.47 -13.89
CA GLU A 103 0.87 5.07 -14.19
C GLU A 103 2.32 4.81 -14.60
N GLY A 104 2.96 3.85 -13.92
CA GLY A 104 4.33 3.44 -14.20
C GLY A 104 5.42 4.39 -13.70
N GLU A 105 5.05 5.51 -13.07
CA GLU A 105 6.03 6.42 -12.46
C GLU A 105 6.52 5.87 -11.11
N PHE A 106 7.85 5.76 -10.98
CA PHE A 106 8.51 5.43 -9.72
C PHE A 106 8.97 6.72 -9.03
N ARG A 107 8.29 7.07 -7.93
CA ARG A 107 8.39 8.37 -7.25
C ARG A 107 9.57 8.46 -6.28
N TYR A 108 10.80 8.22 -6.75
CA TYR A 108 11.99 8.21 -5.90
C TYR A 108 12.22 9.54 -5.15
N ASN A 109 11.99 10.68 -5.80
CA ASN A 109 12.18 11.99 -5.17
C ASN A 109 11.26 12.21 -3.95
N ASP A 110 10.01 11.77 -4.05
CA ASP A 110 9.04 11.89 -2.97
C ASP A 110 9.27 10.82 -1.90
N MET A 111 9.72 9.62 -2.29
CA MET A 111 10.20 8.60 -1.36
C MET A 111 11.33 9.15 -0.49
N ILE A 112 12.29 9.91 -1.03
CA ILE A 112 13.39 10.49 -0.23
C ILE A 112 12.87 11.46 0.82
N LYS A 113 11.98 12.36 0.42
CA LYS A 113 11.34 13.31 1.35
C LYS A 113 10.60 12.56 2.45
N TYR A 114 9.91 11.48 2.10
CA TYR A 114 9.23 10.64 3.07
C TYR A 114 10.20 9.92 4.02
N MET A 115 11.26 9.31 3.49
CA MET A 115 12.27 8.60 4.28
C MET A 115 13.01 9.55 5.24
N SER A 116 13.21 10.81 4.87
CA SER A 116 13.79 11.82 5.76
C SER A 116 12.85 12.24 6.88
N THR A 117 11.53 12.33 6.64
CA THR A 117 10.56 12.66 7.71
C THR A 117 10.46 11.55 8.76
N VAL A 118 10.59 10.29 8.35
CA VAL A 118 10.60 9.13 9.27
C VAL A 118 12.00 8.78 9.79
N ASN A 119 13.00 9.57 9.42
CA ASN A 119 14.42 9.41 9.78
C ASN A 119 14.94 7.98 9.55
N SER A 120 14.71 7.44 8.35
CA SER A 120 15.20 6.11 7.98
C SER A 120 16.03 6.16 6.70
N LYS A 121 17.08 5.34 6.67
CA LYS A 121 17.92 5.09 5.49
C LYS A 121 17.79 3.67 4.97
N PHE A 122 16.98 2.84 5.62
CA PHE A 122 16.84 1.42 5.30
C PHE A 122 15.37 1.10 5.07
N ALA A 123 15.07 0.31 4.04
CA ALA A 123 13.69 -0.05 3.73
C ALA A 123 13.56 -1.49 3.21
N PHE A 124 12.39 -2.07 3.40
CA PHE A 124 11.93 -3.23 2.62
C PHE A 124 11.04 -2.76 1.48
N CYS A 125 11.13 -3.44 0.33
CA CYS A 125 10.25 -3.20 -0.80
C CYS A 125 9.26 -4.36 -0.93
N ALA A 126 7.97 -4.10 -0.74
CA ALA A 126 6.92 -5.06 -1.03
C ALA A 126 6.39 -4.86 -2.46
N GLU A 127 6.30 -5.95 -3.21
CA GLU A 127 5.68 -5.97 -4.53
C GLU A 127 4.54 -6.98 -4.54
N ASP A 128 3.35 -6.53 -4.91
CA ASP A 128 2.17 -7.38 -5.05
C ASP A 128 1.23 -6.90 -6.16
N ARG A 129 0.31 -7.78 -6.56
CA ARG A 129 -0.69 -7.53 -7.60
C ARG A 129 -2.09 -7.67 -7.04
N THR A 130 -2.90 -6.65 -7.27
CA THR A 130 -4.34 -6.73 -7.04
C THR A 130 -5.09 -6.78 -8.36
N THR A 131 -6.31 -7.32 -8.36
CA THR A 131 -7.19 -7.20 -9.53
C THR A 131 -7.60 -5.73 -9.73
N ALA A 132 -7.58 -5.28 -10.98
CA ALA A 132 -8.02 -3.94 -11.38
C ALA A 132 -9.32 -4.02 -12.18
N GLU A 133 -10.13 -2.96 -12.12
CA GLU A 133 -11.28 -2.79 -13.00
C GLU A 133 -10.80 -2.63 -14.44
N ARG A 134 -11.40 -3.38 -15.37
CA ARG A 134 -11.04 -3.36 -16.79
C ARG A 134 -11.62 -2.13 -17.47
N LYS A 135 -10.93 -1.00 -17.33
CA LYS A 135 -11.39 0.27 -17.87
C LYS A 135 -10.22 1.06 -18.45
N ILE A 136 -10.41 1.55 -19.67
CA ILE A 136 -9.50 2.50 -20.30
C ILE A 136 -10.04 3.91 -20.02
N ILE A 137 -9.16 4.79 -19.54
CA ILE A 137 -9.48 6.18 -19.21
C ILE A 137 -8.50 7.09 -19.95
N TYR A 138 -9.04 8.08 -20.65
CA TYR A 138 -8.24 9.13 -21.26
C TYR A 138 -7.81 10.15 -20.19
N ASP A 139 -6.50 10.37 -20.08
CA ASP A 139 -5.90 11.43 -19.27
C ASP A 139 -5.63 12.65 -20.14
N THR A 140 -6.51 13.65 -20.03
CA THR A 140 -6.43 14.91 -20.77
C THR A 140 -5.15 15.70 -20.52
N ARG A 141 -4.48 15.49 -19.37
CA ARG A 141 -3.28 16.27 -19.01
C ARG A 141 -2.01 15.75 -19.68
N SER A 142 -1.87 14.44 -19.76
CA SER A 142 -0.74 13.78 -20.43
C SER A 142 -1.04 13.43 -21.89
N ASN A 143 -2.28 13.65 -22.34
CA ASN A 143 -2.77 13.20 -23.64
C ASN A 143 -2.52 11.69 -23.85
N SER A 144 -2.82 10.90 -22.83
CA SER A 144 -2.52 9.47 -22.83
C SER A 144 -3.69 8.63 -22.36
N PHE A 145 -3.72 7.36 -22.77
CA PHE A 145 -4.71 6.39 -22.33
C PHE A 145 -4.15 5.51 -21.21
N VAL A 146 -4.86 5.44 -20.09
CA VAL A 146 -4.49 4.65 -18.91
C VAL A 146 -5.42 3.44 -18.81
N GLY A 147 -4.88 2.28 -18.45
CA GLY A 147 -5.66 1.04 -18.25
C GLY A 147 -5.32 -0.10 -19.21
N PHE A 148 -4.46 0.16 -20.21
CA PHE A 148 -3.76 -0.89 -20.93
C PHE A 148 -2.59 -1.43 -20.11
N SER A 149 -2.04 -2.58 -20.51
CA SER A 149 -0.81 -3.11 -19.92
C SER A 149 0.40 -2.52 -20.66
N PRO A 150 1.12 -1.53 -20.11
CA PRO A 150 2.29 -0.98 -20.79
C PRO A 150 3.36 -2.06 -21.02
N PRO A 151 4.04 -2.04 -22.18
CA PRO A 151 5.18 -2.90 -22.41
C PRO A 151 6.30 -2.56 -21.42
N LEU A 152 7.11 -3.58 -21.12
CA LEU A 152 8.27 -3.41 -20.25
C LEU A 152 9.49 -2.96 -21.05
N ASP A 153 10.35 -2.17 -20.42
CA ASP A 153 11.67 -1.82 -20.95
C ASP A 153 12.73 -2.89 -20.64
N GLU A 154 13.98 -2.61 -20.99
CA GLU A 154 15.11 -3.52 -20.76
C GLU A 154 15.42 -3.77 -19.27
N TYR A 155 14.95 -2.90 -18.38
CA TYR A 155 15.05 -3.04 -16.92
C TYR A 155 13.83 -3.73 -16.33
N GLY A 156 12.91 -4.22 -17.17
CA GLY A 156 11.64 -4.79 -16.72
C GLY A 156 10.69 -3.74 -16.15
N MET A 157 10.93 -2.44 -16.33
CA MET A 157 10.08 -1.35 -15.85
C MET A 157 8.97 -1.04 -16.87
N PRO A 158 7.77 -0.60 -16.45
CA PRO A 158 6.74 -0.17 -17.39
C PRO A 158 7.21 1.08 -18.17
N ARG A 159 7.03 1.07 -19.50
CA ARG A 159 7.30 2.26 -20.31
C ARG A 159 6.25 3.34 -20.02
N MET A 160 6.67 4.40 -19.34
CA MET A 160 5.77 5.52 -19.02
C MET A 160 5.24 6.18 -20.28
N LYS A 161 3.96 6.56 -20.26
CA LYS A 161 3.28 7.28 -21.34
C LYS A 161 3.38 6.58 -22.70
N TYR A 162 3.51 5.25 -22.73
CA TYR A 162 3.56 4.49 -23.97
C TYR A 162 2.31 4.70 -24.84
N PHE A 163 1.14 4.80 -24.21
CA PHE A 163 -0.14 5.05 -24.89
C PHE A 163 -0.47 6.55 -25.02
N GLN A 164 0.54 7.36 -25.35
CA GLN A 164 0.38 8.77 -25.71
C GLN A 164 0.43 8.89 -27.23
N THR A 165 -0.62 9.42 -27.85
CA THR A 165 -0.66 9.63 -29.31
C THR A 165 -1.60 10.76 -29.69
N ASP A 166 -1.32 11.36 -30.84
CA ASP A 166 -2.22 12.27 -31.55
C ASP A 166 -2.86 11.59 -32.78
N SER A 167 -2.53 10.32 -33.06
CA SER A 167 -3.04 9.53 -34.19
C SER A 167 -4.23 8.66 -33.79
N ILE A 168 -5.29 8.71 -34.61
CA ILE A 168 -6.46 7.83 -34.46
C ILE A 168 -6.10 6.40 -34.84
N GLU A 169 -5.19 6.22 -35.79
CA GLU A 169 -4.74 4.91 -36.28
C GLU A 169 -3.97 4.15 -35.17
N ASP A 170 -3.07 4.83 -34.46
CA ASP A 170 -2.38 4.25 -33.29
C ASP A 170 -3.39 3.84 -32.21
N LEU A 171 -4.37 4.71 -31.96
CA LEU A 171 -5.43 4.44 -30.99
C LEU A 171 -6.24 3.20 -31.38
N GLN A 172 -6.67 3.09 -32.64
CA GLN A 172 -7.38 1.92 -33.15
C GLN A 172 -6.54 0.65 -32.99
N CYS A 173 -5.26 0.72 -33.36
CA CYS A 173 -4.31 -0.38 -33.21
C CYS A 173 -4.23 -0.89 -31.76
N TRP A 174 -4.13 0.01 -30.77
CA TRP A 174 -4.08 -0.38 -29.37
C TRP A 174 -5.37 -1.04 -28.88
N PHE A 175 -6.53 -0.54 -29.27
CA PHE A 175 -7.81 -1.15 -28.87
C PHE A 175 -8.02 -2.56 -29.48
N GLU A 176 -7.36 -2.86 -30.59
CA GLU A 176 -7.42 -4.17 -31.24
C GLU A 176 -6.35 -5.14 -30.72
N GLN A 177 -5.13 -4.66 -30.44
CA GLN A 177 -3.95 -5.50 -30.23
C GLN A 177 -3.49 -5.57 -28.77
N GLU A 178 -3.76 -4.54 -27.96
CA GLU A 178 -3.19 -4.42 -26.62
C GLU A 178 -4.10 -4.98 -25.54
N ASP A 179 -3.49 -5.60 -24.53
CA ASP A 179 -4.24 -6.17 -23.41
C ASP A 179 -4.70 -5.06 -22.45
N ILE A 180 -6.02 -4.95 -22.26
CA ILE A 180 -6.58 -4.21 -21.12
C ILE A 180 -6.05 -4.84 -19.84
N SER A 181 -5.45 -4.01 -18.98
CA SER A 181 -4.89 -4.45 -17.72
C SER A 181 -5.96 -5.11 -16.84
N LYS A 182 -5.63 -6.31 -16.36
CA LYS A 182 -6.46 -7.04 -15.39
C LYS A 182 -5.90 -6.91 -13.97
N LEU A 183 -4.64 -6.48 -13.86
CA LEU A 183 -3.89 -6.47 -12.61
C LEU A 183 -3.23 -5.11 -12.36
N LEU A 184 -3.48 -4.60 -11.18
CA LEU A 184 -2.75 -3.60 -10.40
C LEU A 184 -1.39 -4.07 -9.86
N ASN A 185 -0.24 -3.89 -10.52
CA ASN A 185 1.05 -4.13 -9.83
C ASN A 185 1.43 -2.91 -8.99
N LEU A 186 1.76 -3.13 -7.72
CA LEU A 186 2.08 -2.08 -6.76
C LEU A 186 3.44 -2.32 -6.12
N TYR A 187 4.17 -1.23 -5.90
CA TYR A 187 5.43 -1.20 -5.15
C TYR A 187 5.26 -0.34 -3.90
N MET A 188 5.47 -0.96 -2.74
CA MET A 188 5.37 -0.31 -1.43
C MET A 188 6.72 -0.36 -0.74
N ILE A 189 7.17 0.77 -0.22
CA ILE A 189 8.42 0.91 0.53
C ILE A 189 8.08 1.01 2.00
N GLN A 190 8.47 0.00 2.77
CA GLN A 190 8.31 -0.02 4.22
C GLN A 190 9.62 0.43 4.87
N PRO A 191 9.65 1.61 5.51
CA PRO A 191 10.84 2.06 6.24
C PRO A 191 11.14 1.10 7.40
N ILE A 192 12.43 0.86 7.62
CA ILE A 192 12.94 0.14 8.80
C ILE A 192 13.48 1.21 9.74
N ASN A 193 12.92 1.30 10.94
CA ASN A 193 13.37 2.21 11.98
C ASN A 193 13.64 1.41 13.26
N SER A 194 14.69 1.79 13.99
CA SER A 194 15.08 1.19 15.28
C SER A 194 14.07 1.43 16.41
N ASN A 195 13.19 2.43 16.25
CA ASN A 195 12.38 2.93 17.36
C ASN A 195 11.03 2.20 17.53
N ASP A 196 10.81 1.05 16.86
CA ASP A 196 9.56 0.26 16.86
C ASP A 196 8.27 1.06 16.59
N GLN A 197 8.39 2.27 16.05
CA GLN A 197 7.25 3.07 15.67
C GLN A 197 6.61 2.45 14.44
N LYS A 198 5.28 2.27 14.51
CA LYS A 198 4.49 1.82 13.36
C LYS A 198 4.48 2.94 12.31
N ILE A 199 5.34 2.80 11.32
CA ILE A 199 5.48 3.73 10.20
C ILE A 199 4.70 3.17 9.01
N SER A 200 3.86 4.01 8.40
CA SER A 200 3.11 3.63 7.21
C SER A 200 4.05 3.34 6.03
N PRO A 201 3.71 2.39 5.13
CA PRO A 201 4.46 2.21 3.91
C PRO A 201 4.23 3.37 2.94
N TYR A 202 5.22 3.65 2.10
CA TYR A 202 5.16 4.62 1.01
C TYR A 202 4.88 3.92 -0.33
N ALA A 203 3.87 4.37 -1.07
CA ALA A 203 3.58 3.83 -2.40
C ALA A 203 4.55 4.42 -3.44
N LEU A 204 5.53 3.62 -3.87
CA LEU A 204 6.57 4.04 -4.80
C LEU A 204 6.05 4.13 -6.24
N ALA A 205 5.30 3.12 -6.67
CA ALA A 205 4.80 3.02 -8.04
C ALA A 205 3.56 2.13 -8.13
N GLY A 206 2.76 2.36 -9.16
CA GLY A 206 1.66 1.49 -9.55
C GLY A 206 1.46 1.49 -11.06
N TYR A 207 1.24 0.33 -11.67
CA TYR A 207 0.95 0.24 -13.10
C TYR A 207 0.13 -0.99 -13.47
N GLY A 208 -0.64 -0.86 -14.55
CA GLY A 208 -1.36 -1.97 -15.15
C GLY A 208 -0.43 -3.06 -15.66
N THR A 209 -0.79 -4.32 -15.47
CA THR A 209 0.01 -5.43 -15.97
C THR A 209 -0.84 -6.61 -16.40
N ASN A 210 -0.20 -7.51 -17.13
CA ASN A 210 -0.74 -8.78 -17.59
C ASN A 210 0.17 -9.93 -17.13
N TRP A 211 -0.16 -11.15 -17.55
CA TRP A 211 0.60 -12.34 -17.17
C TRP A 211 1.80 -12.63 -18.10
N LYS A 212 2.23 -11.69 -18.97
CA LYS A 212 3.26 -11.96 -19.99
C LYS A 212 4.70 -11.76 -19.48
N TYR A 213 4.91 -11.02 -18.38
CA TYR A 213 6.24 -10.79 -17.84
C TYR A 213 6.90 -12.09 -17.31
N THR A 214 8.22 -12.07 -17.20
CA THR A 214 9.04 -13.21 -16.77
C THR A 214 9.70 -12.94 -15.41
N SER A 215 10.28 -13.98 -14.80
CA SER A 215 11.11 -13.83 -13.60
C SER A 215 12.33 -12.94 -13.83
N PHE A 216 12.86 -12.87 -15.05
CA PHE A 216 13.97 -11.97 -15.37
C PHE A 216 13.55 -10.50 -15.35
N ASP A 217 12.34 -10.19 -15.81
CA ASP A 217 11.80 -8.83 -15.75
C ASP A 217 11.60 -8.38 -14.30
N ILE A 218 11.15 -9.28 -13.43
CA ILE A 218 11.07 -9.04 -11.98
C ILE A 218 12.45 -8.71 -11.40
N ILE A 219 13.45 -9.56 -11.66
CA ILE A 219 14.81 -9.36 -11.12
C ILE A 219 15.41 -8.05 -11.60
N ARG A 220 15.31 -7.74 -12.91
CA ARG A 220 15.84 -6.49 -13.48
C ARG A 220 15.20 -5.28 -12.82
N ARG A 221 13.90 -5.34 -12.56
CA ARG A 221 13.17 -4.26 -11.89
C ARG A 221 13.55 -4.13 -10.42
N TRP A 222 13.71 -5.22 -9.69
CA TRP A 222 14.25 -5.18 -8.33
C TRP A 222 15.63 -4.52 -8.32
N LEU A 223 16.53 -4.90 -9.23
CA LEU A 223 17.84 -4.26 -9.33
C LEU A 223 17.73 -2.77 -9.63
N LYS A 224 16.87 -2.37 -10.56
CA LYS A 224 16.65 -0.95 -10.88
C LYS A 224 16.13 -0.17 -9.67
N VAL A 225 15.14 -0.70 -8.95
CA VAL A 225 14.61 -0.08 -7.72
C VAL A 225 15.70 0.04 -6.65
N PHE A 226 16.51 -1.01 -6.49
CA PHE A 226 17.63 -1.02 -5.55
C PHE A 226 18.68 0.04 -5.90
N GLU A 227 19.11 0.11 -7.16
CA GLU A 227 20.12 1.05 -7.65
C GLU A 227 19.66 2.51 -7.54
N GLU A 228 18.43 2.80 -8.00
CA GLU A 228 17.83 4.14 -7.91
C GLU A 228 17.62 4.59 -6.46
N SER A 229 17.22 3.68 -5.57
CA SER A 229 17.11 4.00 -4.14
C SER A 229 18.49 4.25 -3.53
N SER A 230 19.47 3.42 -3.87
CA SER A 230 20.82 3.50 -3.31
C SER A 230 21.56 4.75 -3.77
N SER A 231 21.37 5.20 -5.01
CA SER A 231 21.95 6.46 -5.51
C SER A 231 21.45 7.68 -4.73
N GLN A 232 20.29 7.55 -4.08
CA GLN A 232 19.65 8.56 -3.26
C GLN A 232 19.90 8.37 -1.75
N GLY A 233 20.84 7.48 -1.38
CA GLY A 233 21.22 7.22 0.01
C GLY A 233 20.23 6.36 0.80
N ILE A 234 19.28 5.70 0.12
CA ILE A 234 18.30 4.78 0.72
C ILE A 234 18.67 3.36 0.35
N ARG A 235 18.91 2.54 1.37
CA ARG A 235 19.27 1.14 1.21
C ARG A 235 18.03 0.24 1.27
N ILE A 236 17.67 -0.38 0.15
CA ILE A 236 16.72 -1.49 0.17
C ILE A 236 17.43 -2.73 0.74
N ILE A 237 16.93 -3.24 1.86
CA ILE A 237 17.48 -4.43 2.54
C ILE A 237 16.89 -5.70 1.96
N GLY A 238 15.65 -5.67 1.48
CA GLY A 238 15.00 -6.84 0.92
C GLY A 238 13.72 -6.55 0.15
N TYR A 239 13.29 -7.58 -0.59
CA TYR A 239 12.03 -7.62 -1.31
C TYR A 239 11.07 -8.61 -0.66
N SER A 240 9.82 -8.21 -0.51
CA SER A 240 8.72 -9.05 -0.05
C SER A 240 7.70 -9.21 -1.18
N THR A 241 7.24 -10.43 -1.44
CA THR A 241 6.20 -10.66 -2.47
C THR A 241 5.39 -11.93 -2.20
N ASP A 242 4.34 -12.13 -2.98
CA ASP A 242 3.50 -13.32 -2.94
C ASP A 242 4.25 -14.57 -3.48
N ALA A 243 3.71 -15.74 -3.20
CA ALA A 243 4.22 -17.04 -3.59
C ALA A 243 3.75 -17.48 -4.99
N ASP A 244 3.67 -16.55 -5.94
CA ASP A 244 3.50 -16.82 -7.37
C ASP A 244 4.80 -17.40 -7.96
N ALA A 245 4.65 -18.34 -8.91
CA ALA A 245 5.76 -19.13 -9.44
C ALA A 245 6.88 -18.26 -10.06
N LYS A 246 6.53 -17.13 -10.70
CA LYS A 246 7.51 -16.25 -11.35
C LYS A 246 8.33 -15.48 -10.33
N TYR A 247 7.70 -14.99 -9.28
CA TYR A 247 8.39 -14.35 -8.17
C TYR A 247 9.27 -15.34 -7.42
N LEU A 248 8.75 -16.55 -7.15
CA LEU A 248 9.51 -17.62 -6.52
C LEU A 248 10.77 -18.00 -7.30
N LEU A 249 10.66 -18.15 -8.63
CA LEU A 249 11.83 -18.39 -9.47
C LEU A 249 12.80 -17.21 -9.44
N GLY A 250 12.30 -15.96 -9.45
CA GLY A 250 13.11 -14.76 -9.30
C GLY A 250 13.92 -14.74 -7.99
N MET A 251 13.25 -15.03 -6.87
CA MET A 251 13.87 -15.14 -5.55
C MET A 251 14.95 -16.23 -5.51
N ARG A 252 14.67 -17.41 -6.09
CA ARG A 252 15.63 -18.52 -6.16
C ARG A 252 16.89 -18.14 -6.94
N LEU A 253 16.71 -17.49 -8.09
CA LEU A 253 17.82 -17.05 -8.95
C LEU A 253 18.69 -15.99 -8.27
N VAL A 254 18.09 -15.03 -7.55
CA VAL A 254 18.83 -13.97 -6.85
C VAL A 254 19.53 -14.50 -5.61
N SER A 255 18.85 -15.35 -4.83
CA SER A 255 19.42 -15.92 -3.60
C SER A 255 20.41 -17.06 -3.85
N GLY A 256 20.53 -17.55 -5.08
CA GLY A 256 21.35 -18.73 -5.39
C GLY A 256 20.77 -20.03 -4.83
N PHE A 257 19.47 -20.06 -4.53
CA PHE A 257 18.81 -21.22 -3.94
C PHE A 257 18.35 -22.21 -5.00
N PHE A 258 19.13 -23.29 -5.19
CA PHE A 258 18.90 -24.35 -6.20
C PHE A 258 18.78 -23.86 -7.65
N ALA A 259 19.15 -22.62 -7.92
CA ALA A 259 19.19 -22.01 -9.23
C ALA A 259 20.28 -20.93 -9.26
N THR A 260 20.95 -20.78 -10.40
CA THR A 260 22.01 -19.78 -10.57
C THR A 260 21.70 -18.88 -11.75
N LEU A 261 21.77 -17.57 -11.52
CA LEU A 261 21.67 -16.58 -12.58
C LEU A 261 23.01 -16.52 -13.33
N LEU A 262 23.09 -17.19 -14.49
CA LEU A 262 24.28 -17.16 -15.34
C LEU A 262 24.61 -15.71 -15.73
N ASN A 263 25.86 -15.30 -15.53
CA ASN A 263 26.39 -13.98 -15.93
C ASN A 263 25.77 -12.75 -15.24
N SER A 264 25.20 -12.88 -14.05
CA SER A 264 24.65 -11.72 -13.35
C SER A 264 25.63 -11.05 -12.37
N PRO A 265 25.71 -9.71 -12.35
CA PRO A 265 26.62 -8.95 -11.46
C PRO A 265 26.21 -8.95 -9.99
N ILE A 266 25.04 -9.52 -9.63
CA ILE A 266 24.47 -9.44 -8.26
C ILE A 266 25.47 -9.91 -7.19
N SER A 267 26.13 -11.04 -7.42
CA SER A 267 27.09 -11.63 -6.47
C SER A 267 28.42 -10.89 -6.35
N LYS A 268 28.66 -9.90 -7.22
CA LYS A 268 29.88 -9.06 -7.22
C LYS A 268 29.57 -7.59 -6.95
N HIS A 269 28.35 -7.27 -6.58
CA HIS A 269 27.93 -5.89 -6.34
C HIS A 269 28.72 -5.29 -5.17
N SER A 270 29.11 -4.00 -5.26
CA SER A 270 29.94 -3.34 -4.25
C SER A 270 29.25 -3.22 -2.88
N LEU A 271 27.93 -3.24 -2.89
CA LEU A 271 27.10 -3.06 -1.70
C LEU A 271 26.50 -4.37 -1.18
N LEU A 272 27.20 -5.50 -1.24
CA LEU A 272 26.71 -6.77 -0.67
C LEU A 272 26.57 -6.67 0.85
N LEU A 273 25.49 -7.24 1.38
CA LEU A 273 25.31 -7.51 2.80
C LEU A 273 26.10 -8.76 3.18
N THR A 274 26.75 -8.72 4.34
CA THR A 274 27.28 -9.93 4.98
C THR A 274 26.28 -10.39 6.02
N ILE A 275 25.82 -11.62 5.88
CA ILE A 275 24.80 -12.22 6.74
C ILE A 275 25.46 -13.33 7.56
N ASP A 276 25.47 -13.15 8.87
CA ASP A 276 25.98 -14.16 9.79
C ASP A 276 24.84 -15.07 10.23
N ILE A 277 24.79 -16.26 9.64
CA ILE A 277 23.81 -17.29 9.98
C ILE A 277 24.31 -18.04 11.22
N PRO A 278 23.49 -18.16 12.28
CA PRO A 278 23.84 -18.95 13.45
C PRO A 278 24.23 -20.38 13.07
N LYS A 279 25.33 -20.89 13.60
CA LYS A 279 25.78 -22.28 13.32
C LYS A 279 24.73 -23.33 13.70
N SER A 280 23.84 -23.02 14.65
CA SER A 280 22.73 -23.87 15.06
C SER A 280 21.64 -24.01 13.99
N TRP A 281 21.62 -23.14 12.99
CA TRP A 281 20.63 -23.15 11.91
C TRP A 281 21.13 -23.95 10.71
N SER A 282 21.60 -25.19 10.94
CA SER A 282 22.10 -26.07 9.87
C SER A 282 21.03 -26.42 8.82
N TRP A 283 19.76 -26.20 9.13
CA TRP A 283 18.61 -26.38 8.26
C TRP A 283 18.31 -25.15 7.38
N PHE A 284 18.88 -23.98 7.67
CA PHE A 284 18.59 -22.74 6.97
C PHE A 284 19.61 -22.49 5.85
N PHE A 285 19.13 -22.39 4.61
CA PHE A 285 19.97 -22.04 3.46
C PHE A 285 19.86 -20.55 3.15
N LEU A 286 20.99 -19.85 3.21
CA LEU A 286 21.17 -18.53 2.64
C LEU A 286 22.68 -18.29 2.43
N PRO A 287 23.14 -17.88 1.25
CA PRO A 287 24.56 -17.56 1.08
C PRO A 287 24.97 -16.37 1.96
N ARG A 288 26.20 -16.39 2.47
CA ARG A 288 26.73 -15.36 3.38
C ARG A 288 26.71 -13.95 2.79
N GLN A 289 26.86 -13.84 1.47
CA GLN A 289 26.81 -12.57 0.76
C GLN A 289 25.54 -12.50 -0.07
N GLN A 290 24.77 -11.44 0.15
CA GLN A 290 23.52 -11.18 -0.58
C GLN A 290 23.41 -9.69 -0.86
N LEU A 291 22.88 -9.32 -2.04
CA LEU A 291 22.62 -7.91 -2.32
C LEU A 291 21.44 -7.40 -1.50
N PHE A 292 20.39 -8.21 -1.42
CA PHE A 292 19.19 -7.95 -0.65
C PHE A 292 18.54 -9.28 -0.28
N LEU A 293 17.70 -9.27 0.75
CA LEU A 293 16.94 -10.43 1.21
C LEU A 293 15.68 -10.62 0.35
N CYS A 294 15.24 -11.85 0.21
CA CYS A 294 13.96 -12.19 -0.42
C CYS A 294 13.06 -12.84 0.63
N MET A 295 11.88 -12.29 0.85
CA MET A 295 10.89 -12.81 1.80
C MET A 295 9.57 -13.06 1.09
N GLN A 296 8.96 -14.20 1.38
CA GLN A 296 7.59 -14.45 0.95
C GLN A 296 6.63 -13.93 2.01
N ASP A 297 5.43 -13.54 1.59
CA ASP A 297 4.36 -13.24 2.53
C ASP A 297 4.03 -14.46 3.41
N ALA A 298 4.31 -14.33 4.71
CA ALA A 298 4.06 -15.37 5.70
C ALA A 298 2.57 -15.72 5.80
N ILE A 299 1.66 -14.77 5.61
CA ILE A 299 0.21 -15.01 5.64
C ILE A 299 -0.19 -15.96 4.50
N HIS A 300 0.40 -15.77 3.31
CA HIS A 300 0.16 -16.66 2.16
C HIS A 300 0.77 -18.05 2.38
N ILE A 301 1.94 -18.16 3.03
CA ILE A 301 2.52 -19.46 3.41
C ILE A 301 1.60 -20.19 4.39
N CYS A 302 1.13 -19.52 5.44
CA CYS A 302 0.22 -20.07 6.43
C CYS A 302 -1.09 -20.54 5.79
N THR A 303 -1.73 -19.72 4.97
CA THR A 303 -2.98 -20.11 4.29
C THR A 303 -2.79 -21.28 3.33
N LYS A 304 -1.64 -21.38 2.63
CA LYS A 304 -1.29 -22.57 1.82
C LYS A 304 -1.12 -23.83 2.67
N LEU A 305 -0.44 -23.74 3.82
CA LEU A 305 -0.30 -24.85 4.77
C LEU A 305 -1.67 -25.31 5.28
N ARG A 306 -2.53 -24.38 5.71
CA ARG A 306 -3.92 -24.68 6.10
C ARG A 306 -4.66 -25.40 4.99
N ASN A 307 -4.65 -24.85 3.78
CA ASN A 307 -5.37 -25.45 2.65
C ASN A 307 -4.84 -26.85 2.30
N ARG A 308 -3.56 -27.13 2.56
CA ARG A 308 -2.97 -28.47 2.42
C ARG A 308 -3.40 -29.41 3.55
N LEU A 309 -3.46 -28.95 4.81
CA LEU A 309 -3.97 -29.71 5.95
C LEU A 309 -5.44 -30.10 5.81
N LEU A 310 -6.25 -29.20 5.25
CA LEU A 310 -7.68 -29.42 5.02
C LEU A 310 -7.98 -30.17 3.71
N SER A 311 -6.95 -30.51 2.93
CA SER A 311 -7.13 -31.20 1.66
C SER A 311 -7.32 -32.70 1.89
N THR A 312 -8.37 -33.27 1.30
CA THR A 312 -8.60 -34.72 1.31
C THR A 312 -7.64 -35.49 0.40
N SER A 313 -6.90 -34.79 -0.47
CA SER A 313 -5.94 -35.39 -1.41
C SER A 313 -4.50 -35.29 -0.95
N ALA A 314 -4.26 -34.75 0.25
CA ALA A 314 -2.94 -34.56 0.81
C ALA A 314 -2.89 -35.05 2.23
N VAL A 315 -1.80 -35.73 2.59
CA VAL A 315 -1.46 -36.00 3.99
C VAL A 315 -0.16 -35.28 4.30
N ILE A 316 -0.09 -34.65 5.46
CA ILE A 316 1.12 -33.98 5.93
C ILE A 316 1.75 -34.83 7.01
N MET A 317 3.04 -35.15 6.81
CA MET A 317 3.88 -35.72 7.86
C MET A 317 4.34 -34.61 8.79
N MET A 318 4.09 -34.76 10.09
CA MET A 318 4.64 -33.91 11.14
C MET A 318 5.38 -34.78 12.15
N GLY A 319 6.71 -34.75 12.11
CA GLY A 319 7.54 -35.73 12.81
C GLY A 319 7.26 -37.14 12.30
N ASP A 320 6.94 -38.05 13.22
CA ASP A 320 6.56 -39.44 12.90
C ASP A 320 5.04 -39.62 12.71
N GLY A 321 4.26 -38.54 12.86
CA GLY A 321 2.80 -38.55 12.79
C GLY A 321 2.25 -38.13 11.42
N LEU A 322 1.10 -38.71 11.06
CA LEU A 322 0.29 -38.28 9.92
C LEU A 322 -0.81 -37.34 10.44
N VAL A 323 -0.87 -36.12 9.92
CA VAL A 323 -1.94 -35.17 10.21
C VAL A 323 -2.86 -35.05 9.00
N SER A 324 -4.14 -35.33 9.21
CA SER A 324 -5.21 -35.19 8.23
C SER A 324 -6.39 -34.41 8.82
N ILE A 325 -7.34 -34.03 7.96
CA ILE A 325 -8.58 -33.38 8.39
C ILE A 325 -9.41 -34.23 9.36
N ASP A 326 -9.36 -35.56 9.22
CA ASP A 326 -10.11 -36.48 10.09
C ASP A 326 -9.63 -36.39 11.53
N TYR A 327 -8.32 -36.23 11.73
CA TYR A 327 -7.74 -36.03 13.05
C TYR A 327 -8.19 -34.70 13.68
N LEU A 328 -8.30 -33.64 12.88
CA LEU A 328 -8.81 -32.35 13.35
C LEU A 328 -10.31 -32.42 13.71
N LEU A 329 -11.08 -33.20 12.97
CA LEU A 329 -12.49 -33.46 13.28
C LEU A 329 -12.64 -34.23 14.59
N GLU A 330 -11.86 -35.31 14.76
CA GLU A 330 -11.81 -36.08 15.99
C GLU A 330 -11.40 -35.21 17.19
N LEU A 331 -10.40 -34.35 17.03
CA LEU A 331 -9.98 -33.40 18.07
C LEU A 331 -11.13 -32.50 18.51
N ILE A 332 -11.88 -31.94 17.56
CA ILE A 332 -13.02 -31.05 17.82
C ILE A 332 -14.18 -31.79 18.50
N GLU A 333 -14.38 -33.07 18.19
CA GLU A 333 -15.49 -33.86 18.73
C GLU A 333 -15.18 -34.50 20.09
N LEU A 334 -13.94 -34.94 20.31
CA LEU A 334 -13.56 -35.72 21.49
C LEU A 334 -12.87 -34.90 22.58
N ARG A 335 -12.30 -33.73 22.28
CA ARG A 335 -11.60 -32.89 23.27
C ARG A 335 -12.38 -31.62 23.58
N SER A 336 -12.16 -31.10 24.79
CA SER A 336 -12.76 -29.84 25.21
C SER A 336 -12.21 -28.68 24.39
N LYS A 337 -13.11 -27.83 23.88
CA LYS A 337 -12.76 -26.58 23.19
C LYS A 337 -11.80 -25.70 23.99
N PHE A 338 -11.83 -25.74 25.33
CA PHE A 338 -10.90 -24.97 26.16
C PHE A 338 -9.42 -25.35 25.96
N ASN A 339 -9.15 -26.56 25.44
CA ASN A 339 -7.79 -27.05 25.23
C ASN A 339 -7.21 -26.68 23.85
N HIS A 340 -8.06 -26.53 22.83
CA HIS A 340 -7.61 -26.37 21.43
C HIS A 340 -8.27 -25.18 20.70
N ASN A 341 -9.35 -24.60 21.23
CA ASN A 341 -10.09 -23.44 20.72
C ASN A 341 -10.64 -23.54 19.27
N LEU A 342 -10.54 -24.72 18.64
CA LEU A 342 -11.09 -24.98 17.30
C LEU A 342 -12.62 -25.17 17.31
N VAL A 343 -13.26 -24.71 16.25
CA VAL A 343 -14.66 -25.03 15.91
C VAL A 343 -14.77 -25.56 14.48
N LYS A 344 -15.88 -26.23 14.15
CA LYS A 344 -16.10 -26.82 12.82
C LYS A 344 -15.97 -25.81 11.66
N SER A 345 -16.26 -24.53 11.88
CA SER A 345 -16.07 -23.49 10.86
C SER A 345 -14.59 -23.19 10.57
N ASP A 346 -13.68 -23.42 11.50
CA ASP A 346 -12.25 -23.13 11.32
C ASP A 346 -11.61 -24.10 10.32
N ILE A 347 -12.09 -25.35 10.28
CA ILE A 347 -11.68 -26.40 9.33
C ILE A 347 -12.51 -26.42 8.04
N CYS A 348 -13.46 -25.50 7.87
CA CYS A 348 -14.25 -25.43 6.65
C CYS A 348 -13.43 -24.82 5.50
N PRO A 349 -13.30 -25.49 4.35
CA PRO A 349 -12.45 -25.05 3.25
C PRO A 349 -13.09 -23.97 2.36
N HIS A 350 -14.29 -23.49 2.68
CA HIS A 350 -15.02 -22.52 1.84
C HIS A 350 -14.27 -21.18 1.71
N ASP A 351 -13.72 -20.68 2.82
CA ASP A 351 -12.85 -19.49 2.81
C ASP A 351 -11.39 -19.92 2.90
N LYS A 352 -10.72 -19.92 1.74
CA LYS A 352 -9.31 -20.32 1.58
C LYS A 352 -8.33 -19.25 2.04
N GLN A 353 -8.79 -18.02 2.24
CA GLN A 353 -7.98 -16.86 2.65
C GLN A 353 -8.13 -16.54 4.14
N ASN A 354 -8.91 -17.33 4.88
CA ASN A 354 -9.12 -17.14 6.32
C ASN A 354 -7.84 -17.43 7.13
N TYR A 355 -7.03 -16.39 7.33
CA TYR A 355 -5.82 -16.46 8.13
C TYR A 355 -6.10 -16.76 9.61
N ARG A 356 -7.18 -16.20 10.18
CA ARG A 356 -7.56 -16.41 11.58
C ARG A 356 -7.80 -17.89 11.90
N SER A 357 -8.45 -18.61 10.98
CA SER A 357 -8.61 -20.06 11.10
C SER A 357 -7.27 -20.80 11.04
N CYS A 358 -6.31 -20.29 10.25
CA CYS A 358 -4.96 -20.85 10.21
C CYS A 358 -4.22 -20.67 11.55
N GLU A 359 -4.28 -19.49 12.16
CA GLU A 359 -3.63 -19.23 13.46
C GLU A 359 -4.12 -20.20 14.53
N LYS A 360 -5.45 -20.40 14.61
CA LYS A 360 -6.04 -21.36 15.56
C LYS A 360 -5.60 -22.79 15.27
N LEU A 361 -5.52 -23.18 13.99
CA LEU A 361 -5.08 -24.52 13.61
C LEU A 361 -3.64 -24.79 14.03
N CYS A 362 -2.73 -23.83 13.80
CA CYS A 362 -1.35 -23.95 14.24
C CYS A 362 -1.26 -24.09 15.77
N ALA A 363 -1.98 -23.24 16.52
CA ALA A 363 -2.00 -23.31 17.99
C ALA A 363 -2.57 -24.65 18.52
N ALA A 364 -3.58 -25.19 17.86
CA ALA A 364 -4.17 -26.48 18.26
C ALA A 364 -3.21 -27.66 18.00
N ILE A 365 -2.40 -27.59 16.95
CA ILE A 365 -1.37 -28.61 16.65
C ILE A 365 -0.24 -28.56 17.68
N GLU A 366 0.15 -27.38 18.17
CA GLU A 366 1.14 -27.28 19.26
C GLU A 366 0.67 -27.94 20.55
N CYS A 367 -0.63 -27.87 20.89
CA CYS A 367 -1.20 -28.57 22.05
C CYS A 367 -1.22 -30.11 21.92
N LEU A 368 -0.84 -30.66 20.77
CA LEU A 368 -0.82 -32.11 20.49
C LEU A 368 0.59 -32.71 20.61
N GLN A 369 1.62 -31.88 20.73
CA GLN A 369 2.97 -32.27 21.15
C GLN A 369 3.06 -32.29 22.68
#